data_AF-A0A4R6A837-F1
#
_entry.id   AF-A0A4R6A837-F1
#
_cell.length_a   1.000
_cell.length_b   1.000
_cell.length_c   1.000
_cell.angle_alpha   90.00
_cell.angle_beta   90.00
_cell.angle_gamma   90.00
#
_symmetry.space_group_name_H-M   'P 1'
#
loop_
_entity.id
_entity.type
_entity.pdbx_description
1 polymer ?
#
loop_
_entity_poly.entity_id
_entity_poly.type
_entity_poly.pdbx_seq_one_letter_code
_entity_poly.pdbx_strand_id
1 'polypeptide(L)'
;MPARSILALLALLWPAAALAESFSVQLGGRVIGRLELEPASLISILDNTPLGAADGTFRAAFADGAEGRRYEAVNSDGRRITVLFDGTDVAATEVVPASERTPLSDPAAVPEGVLDPITGLRRLVEARDCPPTFRMYDGRRAIEVSPVERRIEGASLVCRLDYRVIAGPGHVSPFRLTNLRLEARYGLSGGAVSGLSGMSVSAGPFSVVLAR
;
A
#
# COMPACT_ATOMS: atom_id res chain seq x y z
N MET A 1 -27.40 -56.95 -12.66
CA MET A 1 -26.62 -55.99 -11.84
C MET A 1 -25.77 -55.12 -12.76
N PRO A 2 -26.17 -53.88 -13.09
CA PRO A 2 -25.29 -52.97 -13.83
C PRO A 2 -24.54 -52.05 -12.85
N ALA A 3 -23.22 -52.02 -13.01
CA ALA A 3 -22.29 -51.23 -12.24
C ALA A 3 -22.50 -49.73 -12.49
N ARG A 4 -22.61 -48.95 -11.41
CA ARG A 4 -22.66 -47.49 -11.44
C ARG A 4 -21.24 -46.94 -11.62
N SER A 5 -20.94 -46.43 -12.80
CA SER A 5 -19.73 -45.63 -13.05
C SER A 5 -19.90 -44.25 -12.41
N ILE A 6 -19.15 -43.99 -11.34
CA ILE A 6 -18.98 -42.66 -10.75
C ILE A 6 -17.89 -41.96 -11.55
N LEU A 7 -18.29 -41.03 -12.43
CA LEU A 7 -17.36 -40.10 -13.08
C LEU A 7 -17.00 -39.02 -12.07
N ALA A 8 -15.84 -39.13 -11.44
CA ALA A 8 -15.29 -38.10 -10.57
C ALA A 8 -14.75 -36.95 -11.44
N LEU A 9 -15.44 -35.81 -11.42
CA LEU A 9 -15.00 -34.58 -12.06
C LEU A 9 -13.91 -33.94 -11.20
N LEU A 10 -12.64 -34.21 -11.51
CA LEU A 10 -11.51 -33.46 -10.95
C LEU A 10 -11.53 -32.03 -11.53
N ALA A 11 -12.07 -31.09 -10.76
CA ALA A 11 -11.87 -29.67 -11.03
C ALA A 11 -10.39 -29.33 -10.76
N LEU A 12 -9.65 -29.06 -11.83
CA LEU A 12 -8.30 -28.51 -11.78
C LEU A 12 -8.35 -27.13 -11.11
N LEU A 13 -7.96 -27.07 -9.84
CA LEU A 13 -7.71 -25.84 -9.09
C LEU A 13 -6.43 -25.19 -9.64
N TRP A 14 -6.54 -24.43 -10.73
CA TRP A 14 -5.48 -23.52 -11.12
C TRP A 14 -5.40 -22.41 -10.07
N PRO A 15 -4.22 -22.13 -9.47
CA PRO A 15 -4.06 -20.94 -8.65
C PRO A 15 -4.35 -19.72 -9.52
N ALA A 16 -5.38 -18.95 -9.15
CA ALA A 16 -5.61 -17.66 -9.75
C ALA A 16 -4.39 -16.79 -9.45
N ALA A 17 -3.61 -16.48 -10.48
CA ALA A 17 -2.54 -15.51 -10.36
C ALA A 17 -3.17 -14.19 -9.89
N ALA A 18 -2.64 -13.63 -8.80
CA ALA A 18 -3.07 -12.31 -8.35
C ALA A 18 -2.79 -11.31 -9.47
N LEU A 19 -3.86 -10.75 -10.03
CA LEU A 19 -3.78 -9.83 -11.15
C LEU A 19 -3.12 -8.52 -10.70
N ALA A 20 -2.34 -7.93 -11.59
CA ALA A 20 -1.85 -6.58 -11.40
C ALA A 20 -3.03 -5.60 -11.35
N GLU A 21 -2.97 -4.66 -10.43
CA GLU A 21 -3.98 -3.63 -10.23
C GLU A 21 -3.46 -2.29 -10.73
N SER A 22 -4.29 -1.55 -11.46
CA SER A 22 -3.93 -0.24 -11.99
C SER A 22 -4.90 0.82 -11.48
N PHE A 23 -4.37 1.96 -11.08
CA PHE A 23 -5.14 3.09 -10.57
C PHE A 23 -4.66 4.37 -11.24
N SER A 24 -5.60 5.21 -11.66
CA SER A 24 -5.30 6.62 -11.93
C SER A 24 -5.06 7.35 -10.61
N VAL A 25 -4.02 8.19 -10.58
CA VAL A 25 -3.72 9.05 -9.44
C VAL A 25 -4.27 10.43 -9.75
N GLN A 26 -5.13 10.96 -8.89
CA GLN A 26 -5.81 12.23 -9.10
C GLN A 26 -5.53 13.22 -7.97
N LEU A 27 -5.41 14.50 -8.32
CA LEU A 27 -5.28 15.62 -7.39
C LEU A 27 -6.22 16.73 -7.84
N GLY A 28 -7.13 17.17 -6.96
CA GLY A 28 -8.11 18.21 -7.30
C GLY A 28 -9.02 17.84 -8.49
N GLY A 29 -9.32 16.56 -8.67
CA GLY A 29 -10.15 16.05 -9.78
C GLY A 29 -9.43 15.90 -11.13
N ARG A 30 -8.14 16.23 -11.21
CA ARG A 30 -7.31 16.01 -12.41
C ARG A 30 -6.46 14.76 -12.24
N VAL A 31 -6.37 13.93 -13.27
CA VAL A 31 -5.40 12.82 -13.33
C VAL A 31 -3.99 13.40 -13.44
N ILE A 32 -3.14 13.10 -12.45
CA ILE A 32 -1.75 13.54 -12.36
C ILE A 32 -0.73 12.42 -12.63
N GLY A 33 -1.22 11.19 -12.83
CA GLY A 33 -0.39 10.03 -13.06
C GLY A 33 -1.12 8.71 -12.86
N ARG A 34 -0.35 7.65 -12.62
CA ARG A 34 -0.84 6.29 -12.40
C ARG A 34 -0.05 5.53 -11.34
N LEU A 35 -0.68 4.51 -10.80
CA LEU A 35 -0.09 3.55 -9.88
C LEU A 35 -0.42 2.14 -10.36
N GLU A 36 0.61 1.33 -10.57
CA GLU A 36 0.53 -0.08 -10.93
C GLU A 36 1.02 -0.89 -9.72
N LEU A 37 0.20 -1.83 -9.26
CA LEU A 37 0.48 -2.69 -8.12
C LEU A 37 0.44 -4.15 -8.56
N GLU A 38 1.58 -4.81 -8.52
CA GLU A 38 1.73 -6.24 -8.76
C GLU A 38 1.85 -7.00 -7.43
N PRO A 39 1.88 -8.34 -7.43
CA PRO A 39 2.02 -9.14 -6.21
C PRO A 39 3.20 -8.74 -5.32
N ALA A 40 4.34 -8.41 -5.94
CA ALA A 40 5.59 -8.11 -5.25
C ALA A 40 6.24 -6.79 -5.69
N SER A 41 5.53 -5.96 -6.47
CA SER A 41 6.06 -4.71 -6.99
C SER A 41 5.01 -3.60 -7.02
N LEU A 42 5.47 -2.36 -6.98
CA LEU A 42 4.66 -1.17 -7.14
C LEU A 42 5.41 -0.17 -8.01
N ILE A 43 4.74 0.40 -9.00
CA ILE A 43 5.26 1.47 -9.84
C ILE A 43 4.27 2.63 -9.81
N SER A 44 4.73 3.82 -9.43
CA SER A 44 3.97 5.05 -9.59
C SER A 44 4.70 5.97 -10.55
N ILE A 45 3.95 6.50 -11.51
CA ILE A 45 4.43 7.49 -12.47
C ILE A 45 3.53 8.71 -12.30
N LEU A 46 4.12 9.84 -11.95
CA LEU A 46 3.47 11.13 -11.91
C LEU A 46 4.11 11.98 -13.00
N ASP A 47 3.33 12.47 -13.96
CA ASP A 47 3.83 13.16 -15.16
C ASP A 47 3.01 14.41 -15.49
N ASN A 48 2.13 14.79 -14.58
CA ASN A 48 1.17 15.85 -14.79
C ASN A 48 0.78 16.56 -13.48
N THR A 49 1.73 16.66 -12.54
CA THR A 49 1.53 17.39 -11.29
C THR A 49 1.49 18.90 -11.53
N PRO A 50 0.78 19.69 -10.70
CA PRO A 50 0.76 21.14 -10.85
C PRO A 50 2.17 21.73 -10.86
N LEU A 51 2.49 22.47 -11.93
CA LEU A 51 3.81 23.06 -12.18
C LEU A 51 4.97 22.04 -12.28
N GLY A 52 4.67 20.75 -12.47
CA GLY A 52 5.68 19.67 -12.47
C GLY A 52 6.35 19.44 -11.12
N ALA A 53 5.77 19.94 -10.03
CA ALA A 53 6.42 19.99 -8.71
C ALA A 53 6.73 18.61 -8.11
N ALA A 54 6.05 17.56 -8.55
CA ALA A 54 6.25 16.19 -8.09
C ALA A 54 6.24 15.17 -9.23
N ASP A 55 6.57 15.61 -10.45
CA ASP A 55 6.72 14.70 -11.58
C ASP A 55 7.93 13.77 -11.36
N GLY A 56 7.77 12.51 -11.73
CA GLY A 56 8.79 11.50 -11.55
C GLY A 56 8.24 10.09 -11.53
N THR A 57 9.13 9.15 -11.19
CA THR A 57 8.77 7.75 -11.02
C THR A 57 9.20 7.27 -9.65
N PHE A 58 8.31 6.57 -8.97
CA PHE A 58 8.60 5.78 -7.78
C PHE A 58 8.46 4.30 -8.16
N ARG A 59 9.43 3.48 -7.82
CA ARG A 59 9.36 2.03 -7.98
C ARG A 59 9.68 1.39 -6.65
N ALA A 60 8.91 0.38 -6.27
CA ALA A 60 9.26 -0.48 -5.16
C ALA A 60 9.05 -1.95 -5.53
N ALA A 61 9.82 -2.82 -4.92
CA ALA A 61 9.64 -4.25 -5.00
C ALA A 61 10.02 -4.90 -3.67
N PHE A 62 9.50 -6.10 -3.42
CA PHE A 62 10.06 -6.97 -2.41
C PHE A 62 10.40 -8.34 -2.99
N ALA A 63 11.39 -8.99 -2.37
CA ALA A 63 11.73 -10.37 -2.66
C ALA A 63 11.94 -11.11 -1.34
N ASP A 64 11.37 -12.32 -1.23
CA ASP A 64 11.59 -13.22 -0.11
C ASP A 64 12.86 -14.04 -0.37
N GLY A 65 13.71 -14.18 0.65
CA GLY A 65 14.97 -14.92 0.58
C GLY A 65 15.30 -15.62 1.89
N ALA A 66 16.46 -16.27 1.95
CA ALA A 66 16.91 -17.00 3.14
C ALA A 66 17.09 -16.11 4.39
N GLU A 67 17.42 -14.84 4.17
CA GLU A 67 17.63 -13.82 5.22
C GLU A 67 16.34 -13.06 5.58
N GLY A 68 15.20 -13.49 5.02
CA GLY A 68 13.92 -12.81 5.15
C GLY A 68 13.54 -12.02 3.90
N ARG A 69 12.66 -11.02 4.07
CA ARG A 69 12.12 -10.23 2.97
C ARG A 69 12.93 -8.96 2.76
N ARG A 70 13.45 -8.76 1.56
CA ARG A 70 14.09 -7.50 1.15
C ARG A 70 13.09 -6.64 0.41
N TYR A 71 12.74 -5.49 0.97
CA TYR A 71 12.02 -4.39 0.32
C TYR A 71 13.02 -3.38 -0.24
N GLU A 72 12.82 -2.94 -1.48
CA GLU A 72 13.60 -1.88 -2.12
C GLU A 72 12.67 -0.87 -2.77
N ALA A 73 12.93 0.42 -2.56
CA ALA A 73 12.24 1.54 -3.19
C ALA A 73 13.25 2.49 -3.84
N VAL A 74 12.94 2.96 -5.05
CA VAL A 74 13.78 3.83 -5.86
C VAL A 74 12.94 4.94 -6.49
N ASN A 75 13.43 6.17 -6.41
CA ASN A 75 12.86 7.32 -7.08
C ASN A 75 13.69 7.74 -8.30
N SER A 76 13.07 8.46 -9.23
CA SER A 76 13.71 9.02 -10.42
C SER A 76 14.82 10.04 -10.11
N ASP A 77 14.83 10.62 -8.91
CA ASP A 77 15.89 11.53 -8.45
C ASP A 77 17.10 10.80 -7.83
N GLY A 78 17.14 9.47 -7.91
CA GLY A 78 18.24 8.64 -7.42
C GLY A 78 18.16 8.28 -5.94
N ARG A 79 17.12 8.71 -5.22
CA ARG A 79 16.88 8.26 -3.84
C ARG A 79 16.56 6.76 -3.84
N ARG A 80 17.14 6.04 -2.89
CA ARG A 80 16.92 4.61 -2.69
C ARG A 80 16.74 4.29 -1.22
N ILE A 81 15.82 3.39 -0.92
CA ILE A 81 15.64 2.82 0.40
C ILE A 81 15.62 1.31 0.26
N THR A 82 16.38 0.63 1.10
CA THR A 82 16.34 -0.82 1.24
C THR A 82 15.99 -1.15 2.68
N VAL A 83 15.05 -2.06 2.90
CA VAL A 83 14.74 -2.61 4.23
C VAL A 83 14.79 -4.14 4.15
N LEU A 84 15.54 -4.76 5.06
CA LEU A 84 15.49 -6.20 5.28
C LEU A 84 14.57 -6.47 6.47
N PHE A 85 13.54 -7.27 6.25
CA PHE A 85 12.60 -7.73 7.25
C PHE A 85 12.89 -9.20 7.60
N ASP A 86 12.97 -9.51 8.89
CA ASP A 86 12.92 -10.87 9.42
C ASP A 86 11.51 -11.07 10.00
N GLY A 87 10.65 -11.75 9.24
CA GLY A 87 9.22 -11.80 9.55
C GLY A 87 8.58 -10.41 9.55
N THR A 88 8.15 -9.93 10.72
CA THR A 88 7.55 -8.60 10.90
C THR A 88 8.50 -7.58 11.55
N ASP A 89 9.73 -7.98 11.82
CA ASP A 89 10.74 -7.14 12.45
C ASP A 89 11.75 -6.66 11.40
N VAL A 90 12.35 -5.50 11.65
CA VAL A 90 13.36 -4.94 10.75
C VAL A 90 14.73 -5.43 11.19
N ALA A 91 15.46 -6.07 10.28
CA ALA A 91 16.81 -6.54 10.49
C ALA A 91 17.86 -5.52 10.01
N ALA A 92 17.57 -4.79 8.92
CA ALA A 92 18.46 -3.76 8.39
C ALA A 92 17.69 -2.67 7.63
N THR A 93 18.23 -1.46 7.62
CA THR A 93 17.74 -0.37 6.77
C THR A 93 18.92 0.39 6.15
N GLU A 94 18.85 0.59 4.83
CA GLU A 94 19.76 1.44 4.08
C GLU A 94 18.98 2.57 3.41
N VAL A 95 19.49 3.80 3.51
CA VAL A 95 18.88 4.99 2.88
C VAL A 95 19.95 5.75 2.11
N VAL A 96 19.67 6.03 0.84
CA VAL A 96 20.51 6.79 -0.08
C VAL A 96 19.71 7.99 -0.61
N PRO A 97 20.27 9.21 -0.54
CA PRO A 97 21.56 9.57 0.06
C PRO A 97 21.54 9.43 1.59
N ALA A 98 22.71 9.27 2.19
CA ALA A 98 22.85 9.11 3.64
C ALA A 98 22.31 10.31 4.44
N SER A 99 22.21 11.49 3.82
CA SER A 99 21.59 12.69 4.41
C SER A 99 20.09 12.56 4.64
N GLU A 100 19.41 11.60 4.02
CA GLU A 100 17.99 11.32 4.23
C GLU A 100 17.74 10.32 5.38
N ARG A 101 18.81 9.75 5.98
CA ARG A 101 18.71 8.86 7.14
C ARG A 101 18.04 9.57 8.31
N THR A 102 17.32 8.79 9.10
CA THR A 102 16.63 9.25 10.31
C THR A 102 17.03 8.36 11.48
N PRO A 103 16.65 8.70 12.73
CA PRO A 103 16.82 7.76 13.84
C PRO A 103 16.18 6.39 13.58
N LEU A 104 15.09 6.35 12.81
CA LEU A 104 14.39 5.11 12.45
C LEU A 104 15.14 4.26 11.43
N SER A 105 16.20 4.79 10.78
CA SER A 105 17.09 3.98 9.94
C SER A 105 17.97 3.03 10.76
N ASP A 106 17.96 3.13 12.10
CA ASP A 106 18.44 2.10 13.01
C ASP A 106 17.31 1.09 13.29
N PRO A 107 17.47 -0.20 12.92
CA PRO A 107 16.45 -1.23 13.16
C PRO A 107 15.96 -1.31 14.61
N ALA A 108 16.84 -1.06 15.59
CA ALA A 108 16.48 -1.12 17.00
C ALA A 108 15.51 0.01 17.43
N ALA A 109 15.37 1.06 16.62
CA ALA A 109 14.41 2.14 16.85
C ALA A 109 13.06 1.92 16.15
N VAL A 110 12.94 0.89 15.31
CA VAL A 110 11.70 0.59 14.57
C VAL A 110 10.73 -0.16 15.49
N PRO A 111 9.44 0.26 15.57
CA PRO A 111 8.44 -0.52 16.28
C PRO A 111 8.29 -1.93 15.70
N GLU A 112 8.11 -2.92 16.56
CA GLU A 112 7.81 -4.31 16.15
C GLU A 112 6.47 -4.41 15.39
N GLY A 113 6.32 -5.49 14.63
CA GLY A 113 5.06 -5.83 13.96
C GLY A 113 4.73 -4.92 12.78
N VAL A 114 5.75 -4.50 12.02
CA VAL A 114 5.60 -3.63 10.86
C VAL A 114 5.56 -4.43 9.56
N LEU A 115 4.83 -3.92 8.58
CA LEU A 115 4.79 -4.44 7.22
C LEU A 115 5.64 -3.57 6.29
N ASP A 116 6.13 -4.17 5.20
CA ASP A 116 6.63 -3.38 4.09
C ASP A 116 5.47 -2.58 3.44
N PRO A 117 5.75 -1.44 2.79
CA PRO A 117 4.72 -0.58 2.22
C PRO A 117 3.88 -1.23 1.13
N ILE A 118 4.42 -2.19 0.36
CA ILE A 118 3.66 -2.90 -0.68
C ILE A 118 2.64 -3.81 0.02
N THR A 119 3.07 -4.61 0.99
CA THR A 119 2.17 -5.48 1.76
C THR A 119 1.08 -4.68 2.48
N GLY A 120 1.42 -3.54 3.07
CA GLY A 120 0.43 -2.68 3.71
C GLY A 120 -0.57 -2.05 2.74
N LEU A 121 -0.14 -1.63 1.54
CA LEU A 121 -1.07 -1.20 0.49
C LEU A 121 -1.96 -2.35 -0.01
N ARG A 122 -1.40 -3.55 -0.17
CA ARG A 122 -2.18 -4.74 -0.55
C ARG A 122 -3.25 -5.08 0.48
N ARG A 123 -2.98 -4.90 1.79
CA ARG A 123 -4.01 -5.05 2.82
C ARG A 123 -5.22 -4.14 2.62
N LEU A 124 -5.02 -2.95 2.03
CA LEU A 124 -6.11 -2.06 1.67
C LEU A 124 -6.80 -2.52 0.38
N VAL A 125 -6.04 -2.87 -0.65
CA VAL A 125 -6.58 -3.23 -1.98
C VAL A 125 -7.36 -4.55 -1.96
N GLU A 126 -6.86 -5.54 -1.23
CA GLU A 126 -7.38 -6.91 -1.19
C GLU A 126 -8.36 -7.15 -0.03
N ALA A 127 -8.68 -6.10 0.72
CA ALA A 127 -9.53 -6.21 1.90
C ALA A 127 -10.92 -6.77 1.54
N ARG A 128 -11.42 -7.69 2.36
CA ARG A 128 -12.78 -8.26 2.25
C ARG A 128 -13.78 -7.62 3.21
N ASP A 129 -13.29 -6.74 4.08
CA ASP A 129 -14.02 -5.83 4.95
C ASP A 129 -13.09 -4.63 5.23
N CYS A 130 -13.45 -3.70 6.10
CA CYS A 130 -12.53 -2.69 6.59
C CYS A 130 -11.31 -3.36 7.24
N PRO A 131 -10.09 -3.05 6.78
CA PRO A 131 -8.91 -3.71 7.30
C PRO A 131 -8.74 -3.40 8.79
N PRO A 132 -8.27 -4.38 9.59
CA PRO A 132 -7.91 -4.13 10.98
C PRO A 132 -6.72 -3.18 11.06
N THR A 133 -6.41 -2.66 12.24
CA THR A 133 -5.20 -1.87 12.45
C THR A 133 -3.95 -2.63 11.98
N PHE A 134 -3.07 -1.93 11.27
CA PHE A 134 -1.76 -2.44 10.89
C PHE A 134 -0.72 -1.33 10.88
N ARG A 135 0.55 -1.72 10.91
CA ARG A 135 1.67 -0.81 10.83
C ARG A 135 2.50 -1.06 9.59
N MET A 136 3.10 -0.01 9.06
CA MET A 136 4.03 -0.06 7.95
C MET A 136 5.30 0.70 8.29
N TYR A 137 6.41 0.28 7.70
CA TYR A 137 7.68 0.98 7.82
C TYR A 137 8.30 1.18 6.44
N ASP A 138 8.65 2.43 6.12
CA ASP A 138 9.14 2.84 4.78
C ASP A 138 10.66 3.07 4.73
N GLY A 139 11.41 2.65 5.76
CA GLY A 139 12.85 2.92 5.89
C GLY A 139 13.20 4.24 6.61
N ARG A 140 12.22 5.11 6.82
CA ARG A 140 12.43 6.41 7.47
C ARG A 140 11.40 6.73 8.53
N ARG A 141 10.21 6.17 8.43
CA ARG A 141 9.11 6.41 9.37
C ARG A 141 8.28 5.14 9.55
N ALA A 142 7.73 4.99 10.75
CA ALA A 142 6.71 3.99 11.04
C ALA A 142 5.33 4.66 11.01
N ILE A 143 4.39 4.01 10.37
CA ILE A 143 3.01 4.46 10.15
C ILE A 143 2.06 3.44 10.77
N GLU A 144 1.00 3.91 11.41
CA GLU A 144 -0.14 3.10 11.78
C GLU A 144 -1.35 3.51 10.93
N VAL A 145 -2.07 2.52 10.43
CA VAL A 145 -3.36 2.68 9.75
C VAL A 145 -4.41 1.97 10.59
N SER A 146 -5.44 2.70 11.02
CA SER A 146 -6.47 2.19 11.95
C SER A 146 -7.87 2.50 11.47
N PRO A 147 -8.83 1.56 11.50
CA PRO A 147 -10.20 1.83 11.11
C PRO A 147 -10.91 2.72 12.13
N VAL A 148 -11.62 3.72 11.60
CA VAL A 148 -12.41 4.69 12.37
C VAL A 148 -13.90 4.47 12.12
N GLU A 149 -14.27 4.18 10.89
CA GLU A 149 -15.66 3.98 10.50
C GLU A 149 -15.78 2.90 9.44
N ARG A 150 -16.84 2.10 9.59
CA ARG A 150 -17.31 1.12 8.63
C ARG A 150 -18.76 1.41 8.31
N ARG A 151 -19.09 1.69 7.04
CA ARG A 151 -20.46 1.98 6.62
C ARG A 151 -20.78 1.39 5.25
N ILE A 152 -22.02 0.98 5.06
CA ILE A 152 -22.52 0.54 3.75
C ILE A 152 -23.28 1.71 3.12
N GLU A 153 -22.90 2.10 1.91
CA GLU A 153 -23.54 3.13 1.09
C GLU A 153 -23.99 2.52 -0.23
N GLY A 154 -25.26 2.15 -0.35
CA GLY A 154 -25.80 1.49 -1.54
C GLY A 154 -25.06 0.19 -1.85
N ALA A 155 -24.40 0.12 -3.01
CA ALA A 155 -23.60 -1.04 -3.45
C ALA A 155 -22.12 -0.92 -3.06
N SER A 156 -21.78 -0.14 -2.04
CA SER A 156 -20.40 0.05 -1.60
C SER A 156 -20.23 -0.12 -0.10
N LEU A 157 -19.12 -0.74 0.29
CA LEU A 157 -18.58 -0.66 1.65
C LEU A 157 -17.58 0.50 1.67
N VAL A 158 -17.77 1.43 2.60
CA VAL A 158 -16.88 2.57 2.81
C VAL A 158 -16.19 2.43 4.17
N CYS A 159 -14.87 2.46 4.13
CA CYS A 159 -14.00 2.36 5.29
C CYS A 159 -13.23 3.67 5.45
N ARG A 160 -13.49 4.39 6.54
CA ARG A 160 -12.64 5.51 6.94
C ARG A 160 -11.58 5.01 7.89
N LEU A 161 -10.33 5.33 7.59
CA LEU A 161 -9.16 4.93 8.35
C LEU A 161 -8.36 6.19 8.71
N ASP A 162 -7.80 6.20 9.90
CA ASP A 162 -6.76 7.14 10.29
C ASP A 162 -5.41 6.61 9.84
N TYR A 163 -4.64 7.47 9.19
CA TYR A 163 -3.24 7.22 8.84
C TYR A 163 -2.38 8.13 9.72
N ARG A 164 -1.52 7.54 10.56
CA ARG A 164 -0.68 8.30 11.48
C ARG A 164 0.77 7.87 11.41
N VAL A 165 1.67 8.85 11.27
CA VAL A 165 3.11 8.65 11.52
C VAL A 165 3.31 8.52 13.03
N ILE A 166 3.67 7.33 13.48
CA ILE A 166 3.87 7.03 14.91
C ILE A 166 5.33 7.22 15.33
N ALA A 167 6.27 7.13 14.39
CA ALA A 167 7.69 7.43 14.61
C ALA A 167 8.35 7.90 13.31
N GLY A 168 9.35 8.79 13.40
CA GLY A 168 10.04 9.37 12.24
C GLY A 168 9.40 10.66 11.70
N PRO A 169 9.86 11.17 10.54
CA PRO A 169 9.39 12.42 9.97
C PRO A 169 7.98 12.29 9.34
N GLY A 170 7.23 13.39 9.34
CA GLY A 170 5.96 13.50 8.61
C GLY A 170 6.13 13.56 7.09
N HIS A 171 5.03 13.42 6.36
CA HIS A 171 4.97 13.47 4.89
C HIS A 171 5.02 14.89 4.34
N VAL A 172 5.37 15.01 3.05
CA VAL A 172 5.35 16.25 2.26
C VAL A 172 6.12 17.39 2.95
N SER A 173 7.44 17.40 2.78
CA SER A 173 8.26 18.53 3.23
C SER A 173 7.81 19.82 2.51
N PRO A 174 7.73 20.98 3.21
CA PRO A 174 8.09 21.24 4.60
C PRO A 174 6.94 21.04 5.62
N PHE A 175 5.75 20.63 5.18
CA PHE A 175 4.54 20.60 6.02
C PHE A 175 4.54 19.50 7.09
N ARG A 176 5.36 18.46 6.94
CA ARG A 176 5.55 17.37 7.94
C ARG A 176 4.23 16.78 8.42
N LEU A 177 3.35 16.44 7.49
CA LEU A 177 2.04 15.89 7.78
C LEU A 177 2.17 14.54 8.47
N THR A 178 1.74 14.45 9.73
CA THR A 178 1.79 13.21 10.52
C THR A 178 0.45 12.51 10.65
N ASN A 179 -0.66 13.19 10.33
CA ASN A 179 -2.01 12.63 10.37
C ASN A 179 -2.69 12.88 9.03
N LEU A 180 -3.13 11.82 8.37
CA LEU A 180 -3.89 11.85 7.13
C LEU A 180 -5.19 11.08 7.34
N ARG A 181 -6.24 11.45 6.61
CA ARG A 181 -7.47 10.65 6.56
C ARG A 181 -7.47 9.83 5.29
N LEU A 182 -7.74 8.54 5.43
CA LEU A 182 -7.87 7.62 4.33
C LEU A 182 -9.33 7.16 4.24
N GLU A 183 -9.94 7.25 3.05
CA GLU A 183 -11.24 6.64 2.78
C GLU A 183 -11.08 5.61 1.65
N ALA A 184 -11.29 4.34 1.96
CA ALA A 184 -11.31 3.25 1.00
C ALA A 184 -12.77 2.88 0.69
N ARG A 185 -13.08 2.76 -0.60
CA ARG A 185 -14.41 2.35 -1.09
C ARG A 185 -14.26 1.01 -1.80
N TYR A 186 -15.12 0.08 -1.45
CA TYR A 186 -15.16 -1.27 -2.00
C TYR A 186 -16.51 -1.53 -2.65
N GLY A 187 -16.51 -2.15 -3.81
CA GLY A 187 -17.74 -2.63 -4.44
C GLY A 187 -18.34 -3.79 -3.65
N LEU A 188 -19.67 -3.87 -3.61
CA LEU A 188 -20.41 -5.01 -3.06
C LEU A 188 -21.15 -5.74 -4.18
N SER A 189 -21.00 -7.06 -4.22
CA SER A 189 -21.77 -7.97 -5.08
C SER A 189 -22.35 -9.10 -4.25
N GLY A 190 -23.67 -9.26 -4.24
CA GLY A 190 -24.35 -10.26 -3.41
C GLY A 190 -24.10 -10.09 -1.91
N GLY A 191 -23.81 -8.87 -1.44
CA GLY A 191 -23.47 -8.56 -0.04
C GLY A 191 -22.01 -8.82 0.34
N ALA A 192 -21.17 -9.32 -0.58
CA ALA A 192 -19.74 -9.54 -0.36
C ALA A 192 -18.88 -8.48 -1.07
N VAL A 193 -17.72 -8.15 -0.50
CA VAL A 193 -16.75 -7.24 -1.13
C VAL A 193 -16.19 -7.85 -2.42
N SER A 194 -16.44 -7.17 -3.53
CA SER A 194 -15.95 -7.56 -4.86
C SER A 194 -14.57 -6.99 -5.18
N GLY A 195 -14.15 -5.92 -4.50
CA GLY A 195 -12.82 -5.32 -4.65
C GLY A 195 -12.82 -3.82 -4.35
N LEU A 196 -11.62 -3.23 -4.22
CA LEU A 196 -11.45 -1.78 -4.03
C LEU A 196 -11.91 -1.04 -5.30
N SER A 197 -12.89 -0.14 -5.20
CA SER A 197 -13.33 0.72 -6.31
C SER A 197 -12.58 2.06 -6.34
N GLY A 198 -12.12 2.53 -5.18
CA GLY A 198 -11.28 3.72 -5.09
C GLY A 198 -10.79 3.97 -3.67
N MET A 199 -9.76 4.79 -3.55
CA MET A 199 -9.20 5.20 -2.26
C MET A 199 -8.83 6.67 -2.32
N SER A 200 -9.09 7.42 -1.26
CA SER A 200 -8.60 8.78 -1.12
C SER A 200 -7.74 8.92 0.13
N VAL A 201 -6.70 9.75 0.04
CA VAL A 201 -5.83 10.13 1.15
C VAL A 201 -5.81 11.65 1.21
N SER A 202 -6.11 12.22 2.37
CA SER A 202 -6.27 13.66 2.53
C SER A 202 -5.61 14.22 3.77
N ALA A 203 -5.15 15.47 3.67
CA ALA A 203 -4.58 16.25 4.75
C ALA A 203 -4.91 17.73 4.56
N GLY A 204 -5.73 18.28 5.45
CA GLY A 204 -6.24 19.64 5.30
C GLY A 204 -6.95 19.83 3.94
N PRO A 205 -6.56 20.82 3.11
CA PRO A 205 -7.18 21.04 1.80
C PRO A 205 -6.66 20.09 0.70
N PHE A 206 -5.62 19.30 0.97
CA PHE A 206 -5.02 18.42 -0.02
C PHE A 206 -5.70 17.05 0.00
N SER A 207 -6.04 16.53 -1.18
CA SER A 207 -6.61 15.19 -1.34
C SER A 207 -6.08 14.54 -2.62
N VAL A 208 -5.52 13.34 -2.46
CA VAL A 208 -5.11 12.47 -3.56
C VAL A 208 -6.09 11.31 -3.64
N VAL A 209 -6.53 10.98 -4.85
CA VAL A 209 -7.46 9.86 -5.10
C VAL A 209 -6.78 8.84 -6.00
N LEU A 210 -6.83 7.58 -5.60
CA LEU A 210 -6.60 6.43 -6.46
C LEU A 210 -7.96 5.95 -6.97
N ALA A 211 -8.19 6.05 -8.27
CA ALA A 211 -9.42 5.60 -8.91
C ALA A 211 -9.11 4.49 -9.93
N ARG A 212 -9.90 3.42 -9.88
CA ARG A 212 -9.88 2.37 -10.91
C ARG A 212 -10.54 2.81 -12.20
#